data_AF-A0A420VEU5-F1
#
_entry.id   AF-A0A420VEU5-F1
#
_cell.length_a   1.000
_cell.length_b   1.000
_cell.length_c   1.000
_cell.angle_alpha   90.00
_cell.angle_beta   90.00
_cell.angle_gamma   90.00
#
_symmetry.space_group_name_H-M   'P 1'
#
loop_
_entity.id
_entity.type
_entity.pdbx_description
1 polymer ?
#
loop_
_entity_poly.entity_id
_entity_poly.type
_entity_poly.pdbx_seq_one_letter_code
_entity_poly.pdbx_strand_id
1 'polypeptide(L)' 'MEYLTAVERNRRGEIINFQTSEGRIISYRKAAEEIKNGKIGRAQVLPDGSGLPKIVPEDPADRDFAGYPPIF' A
#
# COMPACT_ATOMS: atom_id res chain seq x y z
N MET A 1 6.90 -9.83 -10.32
CA MET A 1 6.58 -9.34 -8.97
C MET A 1 6.10 -7.92 -9.14
N GLU A 2 4.88 -7.64 -8.70
CA GLU A 2 4.28 -6.32 -8.85
C GLU A 2 4.76 -5.37 -7.74
N TYR A 3 4.56 -4.07 -7.90
CA TYR A 3 4.78 -3.08 -6.85
C TYR A 3 3.69 -2.02 -6.87
N LEU A 4 3.51 -1.32 -5.76
CA LEU A 4 2.52 -0.25 -5.64
C LEU A 4 3.03 0.99 -6.40
N THR A 5 2.13 1.74 -7.05
CA THR A 5 2.50 2.91 -7.88
C THR A 5 1.64 4.15 -7.64
N ALA A 6 0.42 3.98 -7.14
CA ALA A 6 -0.49 5.08 -6.79
C ALA A 6 -1.36 4.67 -5.60
N VAL A 7 -1.94 5.66 -4.93
CA VAL A 7 -2.80 5.47 -3.75
C VAL A 7 -4.13 6.19 -3.89
N GLU A 8 -5.20 5.61 -3.37
CA GLU A 8 -6.46 6.30 -3.17
C GLU A 8 -6.67 6.50 -1.69
N ARG A 9 -6.96 7.74 -1.28
CA ARG A 9 -7.22 8.11 0.11
C ARG A 9 -8.66 8.51 0.29
N ASN A 10 -9.25 8.13 1.43
CA ASN A 10 -10.57 8.63 1.80
C ASN A 10 -10.52 10.08 2.29
N ARG A 11 -11.68 10.66 2.63
CA ARG A 11 -11.79 12.05 3.14
C ARG A 11 -11.03 12.33 4.43
N ARG A 12 -10.60 11.30 5.17
CA ARG A 12 -9.78 11.41 6.39
C ARG A 12 -8.28 11.29 6.11
N GLY A 13 -7.88 11.08 4.84
CA GLY A 13 -6.49 10.88 4.43
C GLY A 13 -5.99 9.44 4.51
N GLU A 14 -6.84 8.49 4.93
CA GLU A 14 -6.46 7.08 5.06
C GLU A 14 -6.45 6.41 3.69
N ILE A 15 -5.40 5.63 3.40
CA ILE A 15 -5.29 4.88 2.15
C ILE A 15 -6.31 3.73 2.14
N ILE A 16 -7.18 3.72 1.14
CA ILE A 16 -8.23 2.71 0.97
C ILE A 16 -7.94 1.75 -0.19
N ASN A 17 -7.28 2.23 -1.24
CA ASN A 17 -6.88 1.41 -2.39
C ASN A 17 -5.45 1.74 -2.83
N PHE A 18 -4.82 0.77 -3.48
CA PHE A 18 -3.55 0.91 -4.17
C PHE A 18 -3.69 0.52 -5.63
N GLN A 19 -2.94 1.19 -6.49
CA GLN A 19 -2.70 0.75 -7.87
C GLN A 19 -1.38 0.01 -7.96
N THR A 20 -1.37 -1.15 -8.60
CA THR A 20 -0.14 -1.91 -8.86
C THR A 20 0.50 -1.47 -10.17
N SER A 21 1.78 -1.83 -10.37
CA SER A 21 2.52 -1.59 -11.61
C SER A 21 1.91 -2.25 -12.86
N GLU A 22 0.97 -3.18 -12.68
CA GLU A 22 0.18 -3.80 -13.76
C GLU A 22 -1.16 -3.09 -14.02
N GLY A 23 -1.43 -1.97 -13.33
CA GLY A 23 -2.65 -1.19 -13.48
C GLY A 23 -3.86 -1.76 -12.72
N ARG A 24 -3.68 -2.78 -11.89
CA ARG A 24 -4.75 -3.32 -11.03
C ARG A 24 -5.02 -2.36 -9.88
N ILE A 25 -6.29 -2.09 -9.58
CA ILE A 25 -6.69 -1.38 -8.36
C ILE A 25 -7.12 -2.43 -7.32
N ILE A 26 -6.48 -2.42 -6.15
CA ILE A 26 -6.73 -3.36 -5.06
C ILE A 26 -6.97 -2.63 -3.75
N SER A 27 -7.90 -3.16 -2.94
CA SER A 27 -8.15 -2.64 -1.59
C SER A 27 -6.91 -2.77 -0.69
N TYR A 28 -6.80 -1.91 0.31
CA TYR A 28 -5.75 -1.95 1.33
C TYR A 28 -5.56 -3.35 1.94
N ARG A 29 -6.65 -4.03 2.33
CA ARG A 29 -6.57 -5.39 2.93
C ARG A 29 -5.94 -6.40 1.96
N LYS A 30 -6.39 -6.39 0.71
CA LYS A 30 -5.85 -7.28 -0.34
C LYS A 30 -4.37 -6.99 -0.62
N ALA A 31 -3.98 -5.72 -0.64
CA ALA A 31 -2.58 -5.34 -0.77
C ALA A 31 -1.74 -5.91 0.37
N ALA A 32 -2.20 -5.81 1.63
CA ALA A 32 -1.50 -6.38 2.78
C ALA A 32 -1.33 -7.90 2.66
N GLU A 33 -2.36 -8.63 2.21
CA GLU A 33 -2.28 -10.07 1.99
C GLU A 33 -1.31 -10.43 0.84
N GLU A 34 -1.37 -9.70 -0.28
CA GLU A 34 -0.50 -9.95 -1.43
C GLU A 34 0.97 -9.61 -1.13
N ILE A 35 1.25 -8.59 -0.32
CA ILE A 35 2.61 -8.27 0.16
C ILE A 35 3.12 -9.39 1.08
N LYS A 36 2.31 -9.84 2.05
CA LYS A 36 2.68 -10.95 2.94
C LYS A 36 2.97 -12.24 2.17
N ASN A 37 2.23 -12.48 1.09
CA ASN A 37 2.40 -13.63 0.21
C ASN A 37 3.52 -13.46 -0.84
N GLY A 38 4.24 -12.32 -0.83
CA GLY A 38 5.34 -12.06 -1.77
C GLY A 38 4.91 -11.81 -3.21
N LYS A 39 3.63 -11.52 -3.47
CA LYS A 39 3.15 -11.17 -4.82
C LYS A 39 3.47 -9.72 -5.18
N ILE A 40 3.36 -8.84 -4.18
CA ILE A 40 3.69 -7.41 -4.27
C ILE A 40 4.98 -7.17 -3.47
N GLY A 41 5.98 -6.58 -4.11
CA GLY A 41 7.25 -6.17 -3.51
C GLY A 41 7.32 -4.67 -3.25
N ARG A 42 8.50 -4.20 -2.82
CA ARG A 42 8.80 -2.78 -2.49
C ARG A 42 7.90 -2.15 -1.42
N ALA A 43 7.24 -3.00 -0.63
CA ALA A 43 6.43 -2.63 0.50
C ALA A 43 6.51 -3.75 1.54
N GLN A 44 6.28 -3.42 2.80
CA GLN A 44 6.26 -4.37 3.90
C GLN A 44 4.97 -4.23 4.70
N VAL A 45 4.56 -5.32 5.35
CA VAL A 45 3.43 -5.29 6.30
C VAL A 45 3.95 -5.45 7.70
N LEU A 46 3.82 -4.40 8.50
CA LEU A 46 4.17 -4.39 9.91
C LEU A 46 2.93 -4.63 10.78
N PRO A 47 3.05 -5.38 11.89
CA PRO A 47 2.02 -5.42 12.91
C PRO A 47 1.96 -4.06 13.62
N ASP A 48 0.80 -3.43 13.67
CA ASP A 48 0.65 -2.08 14.25
C ASP A 48 0.30 -2.08 15.75
N GLY A 49 0.30 -3.23 16.44
CA GLY A 49 -0.12 -3.34 17.85
C GLY A 49 -1.61 -3.04 18.12
N SER A 50 -2.28 -2.35 17.20
CA SER A 50 -3.70 -2.00 17.16
C SER A 50 -4.60 -3.09 16.55
N GLY A 51 -3.99 -4.19 16.08
CA GLY A 51 -4.68 -5.31 15.44
C GLY A 51 -4.87 -5.16 13.92
N LEU A 52 -4.61 -3.99 13.34
CA LEU A 52 -4.64 -3.78 11.89
C LEU A 52 -3.22 -3.87 11.27
N PRO A 53 -3.07 -4.48 10.09
CA PRO A 53 -1.79 -4.49 9.38
C PRO A 53 -1.45 -3.10 8.85
N LYS A 54 -0.25 -2.61 9.13
CA LYS A 54 0.28 -1.38 8.57
C LYS A 54 1.14 -1.70 7.35
N ILE A 55 0.76 -1.20 6.18
CA ILE A 55 1.58 -1.27 4.98
C ILE A 55 2.55 -0.09 5.01
N VAL A 56 3.83 -0.35 4.85
CA VAL A 56 4.87 0.67 4.77
C VAL A 56 5.64 0.55 3.45
N PRO A 57 6.09 1.67 2.85
CA PRO A 57 6.99 1.62 1.71
C PRO A 57 8.32 0.98 2.10
N GLU A 58 9.04 0.44 1.12
CA GLU A 58 10.42 0.01 1.33
C GLU A 58 11.36 1.19 1.59
N ASP A 59 11.09 2.36 1.00
CA ASP A 59 11.86 3.57 1.25
C ASP A 59 11.48 4.18 2.61
N PRO A 60 12.38 4.20 3.61
CA PRO A 60 12.09 4.77 4.92
C PRO A 60 11.91 6.29 4.90
N ALA A 61 12.34 6.98 3.83
CA ALA A 61 12.09 8.40 3.64
C ALA A 61 10.64 8.68 3.20
N ASP A 62 10.00 7.72 2.51
CA ASP A 62 8.59 7.83 2.14
C ASP A 62 7.73 7.33 3.30
N ARG A 63 7.17 8.28 4.04
CA ARG A 63 6.20 7.98 5.10
C ARG A 63 4.81 7.94 4.49
N ASP A 64 4.17 6.79 4.61
CA ASP A 64 2.77 6.61 4.23
C ASP A 64 2.49 6.88 2.75
N PHE A 65 3.43 6.58 1.83
CA PHE A 65 3.23 6.76 0.39
C PHE A 65 2.89 8.22 0.02
N ALA A 66 3.56 9.18 0.65
CA ALA A 66 3.34 10.61 0.42
C ALA A 66 3.81 11.04 -0.98
N GLY A 67 4.79 10.35 -1.55
CA GLY A 67 5.28 10.59 -2.91
C GLY A 67 4.42 9.96 -4.01
N TYR A 68 3.40 9.17 -3.65
CA TYR A 68 2.62 8.41 -4.63
C TYR A 68 1.48 9.27 -5.18
N PRO A 69 1.29 9.29 -6.51
CA PRO A 69 0.17 10.01 -7.12
C PRO A 69 -1.18 9.41 -6.69
N PRO A 70 -2.27 10.20 -6.77
CA PRO A 70 -3.61 9.65 -6.62
C PRO A 70 -3.98 8.76 -7.80
N ILE A 71 -4.86 7.78 -7.59
CA ILE A 71 -5.40 6.93 -8.68
C ILE A 71 -6.29 7.76 -9.63
N PHE A 72 -6.93 8.83 -9.13
CA PHE A 72 -7.84 9.71 -9.87
C PHE A 72 -7.67 11.19 -9.48
#